data_AF-A0A314ZXQ3-F1
#
_entry.id   AF-A0A314ZXQ3-F1
#
_cell.length_a   1.000
_cell.length_b   1.000
_cell.length_c   1.000
_cell.angle_alpha   90.00
_cell.angle_beta   90.00
_cell.angle_gamma   90.00
#
_symmetry.space_group_name_H-M   'P 1'
#
loop_
_entity.id
_entity.type
_entity.pdbx_description
1 polymer ?
#
loop_
_entity_poly.entity_id
_entity_poly.type
_entity_poly.pdbx_seq_one_letter_code
_entity_poly.pdbx_strand_id
1 'polypeptide(L)'
;MQGKPGGAIITSAIPKDFEMMPPASDNGINAITYYMMEEGMEAVGSVRILGNNPCVRCRFGDECDMSGIKMMFGPDATKESVGINKFEDQPEAVNAAKELGKNIAEYLKSKE
;
A
#
# COMPACT_ATOMS: atom_id res chain seq x y z
N MET A 1 7.92 -13.36 -18.31
CA MET A 1 7.21 -12.14 -18.82
C MET A 1 8.21 -11.10 -19.34
N GLN A 2 9.22 -11.55 -20.10
CA GLN A 2 10.42 -10.75 -20.32
C GLN A 2 10.17 -9.44 -21.07
N GLY A 3 10.77 -8.35 -20.57
CA GLY A 3 10.70 -7.00 -21.15
C GLY A 3 9.34 -6.32 -21.02
N LYS A 4 8.38 -6.89 -20.28
CA LYS A 4 7.09 -6.26 -19.98
C LYS A 4 7.19 -5.39 -18.71
N PRO A 5 6.46 -4.26 -18.62
CA PRO A 5 6.41 -3.47 -17.40
C PRO A 5 5.57 -4.17 -16.33
N GLY A 6 5.86 -3.91 -15.07
CA GLY A 6 5.06 -4.32 -13.94
C GLY A 6 5.12 -3.31 -12.80
N GLY A 7 4.17 -3.41 -11.88
CA GLY A 7 4.11 -2.57 -10.70
C GLY A 7 3.40 -3.28 -9.54
N ALA A 8 3.63 -2.80 -8.33
CA ALA A 8 3.05 -3.36 -7.12
C ALA A 8 2.07 -2.37 -6.47
N ILE A 9 0.89 -2.85 -6.06
CA ILE A 9 -0.05 -2.07 -5.24
C ILE A 9 -0.31 -2.85 -3.96
N ILE A 10 0.03 -2.27 -2.82
CA ILE A 10 -0.12 -2.91 -1.51
C ILE A 10 -0.92 -2.01 -0.58
N THR A 11 -1.85 -2.60 0.15
CA THR A 11 -2.56 -1.93 1.25
C THR A 11 -2.09 -2.47 2.60
N SER A 12 -1.81 -1.58 3.54
CA SER A 12 -1.30 -1.90 4.89
C SER A 12 -1.98 -1.04 5.95
N ALA A 13 -2.23 -1.62 7.12
CA ALA A 13 -2.77 -0.87 8.26
C ALA A 13 -1.70 -0.09 9.02
N ILE A 14 -0.42 -0.33 8.70
CA ILE A 14 0.74 0.33 9.30
C ILE A 14 1.23 1.46 8.38
N PRO A 15 1.32 2.71 8.88
CA PRO A 15 1.95 3.82 8.16
C PRO A 15 3.40 3.51 7.80
N LYS A 16 3.89 4.08 6.69
CA LYS A 16 5.25 3.82 6.18
C LYS A 16 6.34 4.09 7.21
N ASP A 17 6.24 5.20 7.93
CA ASP A 17 7.29 5.70 8.81
C ASP A 17 7.08 5.28 10.28
N PHE A 18 6.28 4.22 10.52
CA PHE A 18 6.02 3.72 11.87
C PHE A 18 7.08 2.68 12.28
N GLU A 19 8.23 3.16 12.75
CA GLU A 19 9.43 2.35 13.07
C GLU A 19 9.20 1.24 14.10
N MET A 20 8.19 1.38 14.97
CA MET A 20 7.85 0.42 16.02
C MET A 20 7.22 -0.89 15.48
N MET A 21 6.93 -0.95 14.18
CA MET A 21 6.30 -2.11 13.54
C MET A 21 7.14 -2.63 12.36
N PRO A 22 6.99 -3.92 12.00
CA PRO A 22 7.66 -4.47 10.83
C PRO A 22 7.26 -3.72 9.55
N PRO A 23 8.18 -3.55 8.58
CA PRO A 23 7.90 -2.88 7.31
C PRO A 23 7.14 -3.82 6.35
N ALA A 24 5.99 -4.34 6.79
CA ALA A 24 5.23 -5.38 6.09
C ALA A 24 4.83 -4.96 4.67
N SER A 25 4.53 -3.68 4.48
CA SER A 25 4.18 -3.12 3.19
C SER A 25 5.38 -3.04 2.22
N ASP A 26 6.58 -2.72 2.72
CA ASP A 26 7.82 -2.81 1.92
C ASP A 26 8.14 -4.25 1.57
N ASN A 27 7.99 -5.18 2.52
CA ASN A 27 8.21 -6.61 2.27
C ASN A 27 7.28 -7.14 1.17
N GLY A 28 6.01 -6.73 1.17
CA GLY A 28 5.06 -7.10 0.12
C GLY A 28 5.43 -6.53 -1.26
N ILE A 29 5.82 -5.25 -1.31
CA ILE A 29 6.29 -4.61 -2.56
C ILE A 29 7.54 -5.32 -3.07
N ASN A 30 8.50 -5.60 -2.19
CA ASN A 30 9.75 -6.27 -2.54
C ASN A 30 9.49 -7.68 -3.06
N ALA A 31 8.61 -8.46 -2.42
CA ALA A 31 8.27 -9.80 -2.88
C ALA A 31 7.68 -9.80 -4.31
N ILE A 32 6.76 -8.89 -4.62
CA ILE A 32 6.22 -8.74 -5.98
C ILE A 32 7.31 -8.29 -6.95
N THR A 33 8.17 -7.37 -6.53
CA THR A 33 9.28 -6.86 -7.36
C THR A 33 10.32 -7.92 -7.68
N TYR A 34 10.65 -8.78 -6.72
CA TYR A 34 11.56 -9.91 -6.95
C TYR A 34 10.95 -10.93 -7.90
N TYR A 35 9.66 -11.23 -7.78
CA TYR A 35 8.97 -12.06 -8.77
C TYR A 35 9.01 -11.45 -10.18
N MET A 36 8.79 -10.15 -10.30
CA MET A 36 8.92 -9.43 -11.58
C MET A 36 10.33 -9.56 -12.16
N MET A 37 11.37 -9.43 -11.33
CA MET A 37 12.76 -9.59 -11.73
C MET A 37 13.06 -11.01 -12.25
N GLU A 38 12.61 -12.05 -11.53
CA GLU A 38 12.78 -13.45 -11.94
C GLU A 38 12.15 -13.73 -13.31
N GLU A 39 11.01 -13.10 -13.59
CA GLU A 39 10.28 -13.21 -14.86
C GLU A 39 10.83 -12.30 -15.99
N GLY A 40 11.91 -11.57 -15.72
CA GLY A 40 12.54 -10.61 -16.64
C GLY A 40 11.69 -9.38 -16.94
N MET A 41 10.79 -9.00 -16.04
CA MET A 41 9.96 -7.80 -16.15
C MET A 41 10.68 -6.56 -15.61
N GLU A 42 10.26 -5.39 -16.08
CA GLU A 42 10.74 -4.09 -15.59
C GLU A 42 9.76 -3.54 -14.54
N ALA A 43 10.22 -3.42 -13.29
CA ALA A 43 9.42 -2.84 -12.22
C ALA A 43 9.40 -1.30 -12.35
N VAL A 44 8.26 -0.74 -12.76
CA VAL A 44 8.13 0.69 -13.11
C VAL A 44 7.52 1.55 -12.00
N GLY A 45 7.23 0.97 -10.84
CA GLY A 45 6.78 1.70 -9.66
C GLY A 45 5.98 0.85 -8.68
N SER A 46 5.58 1.49 -7.58
CA SER A 46 4.70 0.87 -6.59
C SER A 46 3.79 1.89 -5.91
N VAL A 47 2.69 1.40 -5.34
CA VAL A 47 1.69 2.19 -4.62
C VAL A 47 1.49 1.57 -3.25
N ARG A 48 1.55 2.43 -2.21
CA ARG A 48 1.17 2.09 -0.86
C ARG A 48 -0.14 2.78 -0.52
N ILE A 49 -1.07 2.00 0.02
CA ILE A 49 -2.36 2.49 0.50
C ILE A 49 -2.42 2.20 2.00
N LEU A 50 -2.76 3.20 2.79
CA LEU A 50 -3.01 3.03 4.22
C LEU A 50 -4.45 2.54 4.42
N GLY A 51 -4.62 1.33 4.93
CA GLY A 51 -5.93 0.69 5.06
C GLY A 51 -5.90 -0.83 5.27
N ASN A 52 -6.94 -1.53 4.83
CA ASN A 52 -7.05 -3.00 4.87
C ASN A 52 -7.16 -3.66 6.25
N ASN A 53 -7.29 -2.91 7.34
CA ASN A 53 -7.66 -3.51 8.62
C ASN A 53 -9.17 -3.86 8.60
N PRO A 54 -9.60 -5.12 8.82
CA PRO A 54 -11.02 -5.50 8.89
C PRO A 54 -11.83 -4.63 9.86
N CYS A 55 -11.19 -4.10 10.91
CA CYS A 55 -11.80 -3.19 11.88
C CYS A 55 -12.26 -1.86 11.27
N VAL A 56 -11.69 -1.45 10.12
CA VAL A 56 -12.12 -0.27 9.35
C VAL A 56 -13.46 -0.52 8.66
N ARG A 57 -13.77 -1.79 8.34
CA ARG A 57 -15.02 -2.20 7.68
C ARG A 57 -16.15 -2.54 8.66
N CYS A 58 -15.85 -3.04 9.86
CA CYS A 58 -16.87 -3.51 10.80
C CYS A 58 -17.73 -2.41 11.45
N ARG A 59 -17.40 -1.12 11.21
CA ARG A 59 -18.09 0.09 11.71
C ARG A 59 -18.03 0.34 13.22
N PHE A 60 -17.69 -0.65 14.03
CA PHE A 60 -17.44 -0.50 15.47
C PHE A 60 -15.99 -0.12 15.82
N GLY A 61 -15.10 0.01 14.82
CA GLY A 61 -13.64 0.01 14.99
C GLY A 61 -13.05 0.85 16.12
N ASP A 62 -13.54 2.07 16.37
CA ASP A 62 -13.00 2.94 17.43
C ASP A 62 -13.57 2.59 18.83
N GLU A 63 -14.78 2.01 18.87
CA GLU A 63 -15.45 1.54 20.09
C GLU A 63 -15.13 0.07 20.41
N CYS A 64 -14.48 -0.65 19.49
CA CYS A 64 -14.16 -2.06 19.64
C CYS A 64 -12.84 -2.23 20.40
N ASP A 65 -12.89 -2.80 21.60
CA ASP A 65 -11.70 -3.11 22.41
C ASP A 65 -10.76 -4.12 21.73
N MET A 66 -11.31 -4.96 20.84
CA MET A 66 -10.56 -5.93 20.05
C MET A 66 -10.09 -5.35 18.70
N SER A 67 -10.16 -4.03 18.50
CA SER A 67 -9.72 -3.39 17.27
C SER A 67 -8.23 -3.60 17.06
N GLY A 68 -7.86 -4.12 15.88
CA GLY A 68 -6.45 -4.23 15.51
C GLY A 68 -5.74 -2.87 15.54
N ILE A 69 -6.46 -1.77 15.35
CA ILE A 69 -5.90 -0.41 15.47
C ILE A 69 -5.43 -0.17 16.91
N LYS A 70 -6.26 -0.48 17.91
CA LYS A 70 -5.88 -0.34 19.32
C LYS A 70 -4.75 -1.29 19.72
N MET A 71 -4.77 -2.50 19.19
CA MET A 71 -3.70 -3.48 19.42
C MET A 71 -2.35 -3.02 18.86
N MET A 72 -2.34 -2.33 17.71
CA MET A 72 -1.12 -1.89 17.05
C MET A 72 -0.61 -0.53 17.56
N PHE A 73 -1.51 0.39 17.90
CA PHE A 73 -1.18 1.80 18.16
C PHE A 73 -1.53 2.28 19.58
N GLY A 74 -2.06 1.40 20.43
CA GLY A 74 -2.43 1.69 21.81
C GLY A 74 -3.94 1.85 22.04
N PRO A 75 -4.41 1.80 23.30
CA PRO A 75 -5.84 1.69 23.64
C PRO A 75 -6.69 2.88 23.17
N ASP A 76 -6.08 4.05 23.05
CA ASP A 76 -6.75 5.29 22.64
C ASP A 76 -6.70 5.54 21.12
N ALA A 77 -6.07 4.66 20.35
CA ALA A 77 -5.91 4.84 18.92
C ALA A 77 -7.25 4.68 18.18
N THR A 78 -7.51 5.60 17.26
CA THR A 78 -8.66 5.60 16.36
C THR A 78 -8.21 5.50 14.91
N LYS A 79 -9.14 5.23 13.99
CA LYS A 79 -8.83 5.30 12.54
C LYS A 79 -8.24 6.65 12.15
N GLU A 80 -8.81 7.72 12.69
CA GLU A 80 -8.40 9.10 12.41
C GLU A 80 -7.00 9.38 12.97
N SER A 81 -6.70 8.95 14.19
CA SER A 81 -5.38 9.18 14.80
C SER A 81 -4.25 8.47 14.05
N VAL A 82 -4.55 7.37 13.37
CA VAL A 82 -3.59 6.62 12.53
C VAL A 82 -3.59 7.12 11.08
N GLY A 83 -4.58 7.93 10.68
CA GLY A 83 -4.72 8.43 9.30
C GLY A 83 -5.33 7.42 8.32
N ILE A 84 -5.95 6.34 8.80
CA ILE A 84 -6.61 5.36 7.93
C ILE A 84 -7.92 5.94 7.41
N ASN A 85 -8.03 6.10 6.10
CA ASN A 85 -9.23 6.59 5.45
C ASN A 85 -9.46 5.94 4.07
N LYS A 86 -10.48 6.38 3.32
CA LYS A 86 -10.73 5.94 1.94
C LYS A 86 -9.53 6.23 1.04
N PHE A 87 -9.35 5.44 -0.01
CA PHE A 87 -8.25 5.63 -0.96
C PHE A 87 -8.30 7.01 -1.62
N GLU A 88 -9.49 7.46 -1.99
CA GLU A 88 -9.72 8.75 -2.65
C GLU A 88 -9.30 9.94 -1.78
N ASP A 89 -9.29 9.75 -0.46
CA ASP A 89 -8.91 10.77 0.53
C ASP A 89 -7.42 10.68 0.91
N GLN A 90 -6.64 9.81 0.26
CA GLN A 90 -5.19 9.64 0.47
C GLN A 90 -4.40 10.23 -0.73
N PRO A 91 -4.08 11.54 -0.73
CA PRO A 91 -3.52 12.21 -1.90
C PRO A 91 -2.19 11.60 -2.36
N GLU A 92 -1.35 11.14 -1.44
CA GLU A 92 -0.08 10.46 -1.76
C GLU A 92 -0.31 9.14 -2.50
N ALA A 93 -1.24 8.31 -2.02
CA ALA A 93 -1.58 7.03 -2.64
C ALA A 93 -2.23 7.24 -4.02
N VAL A 94 -3.12 8.23 -4.14
CA VAL A 94 -3.76 8.61 -5.42
C VAL A 94 -2.72 9.09 -6.43
N ASN A 95 -1.78 9.95 -6.00
CA ASN A 95 -0.72 10.44 -6.87
C ASN A 95 0.23 9.32 -7.29
N ALA A 96 0.65 8.45 -6.36
CA ALA A 96 1.48 7.29 -6.67
C ALA A 96 0.78 6.33 -7.66
N ALA A 97 -0.54 6.13 -7.54
CA ALA A 97 -1.30 5.31 -8.48
C ALA A 97 -1.38 5.93 -9.88
N LYS A 98 -1.57 7.25 -9.96
CA LYS A 98 -1.54 7.99 -11.23
C LYS A 98 -0.15 7.89 -11.89
N GLU A 99 0.91 8.10 -11.11
CA GLU A 99 2.29 8.00 -11.60
C GLU A 99 2.61 6.56 -12.06
N LEU A 100 2.22 5.54 -11.31
CA LEU A 100 2.39 4.15 -11.75
C LEU A 100 1.68 3.90 -13.10
N GLY A 101 0.45 4.39 -13.26
CA GLY A 101 -0.28 4.28 -14.52
C GLY A 101 0.43 4.98 -15.69
N LYS A 102 0.98 6.18 -15.45
CA LYS A 102 1.79 6.90 -16.45
C LYS A 102 3.04 6.13 -16.82
N ASN A 103 3.80 5.66 -15.83
CA ASN A 103 5.05 4.92 -16.06
C ASN A 103 4.82 3.65 -16.89
N ILE A 104 3.74 2.92 -16.63
CA ILE A 104 3.35 1.76 -17.44
C ILE A 104 3.06 2.20 -18.89
N ALA A 105 2.27 3.24 -19.08
CA ALA A 105 1.91 3.73 -20.41
C ALA A 105 3.12 4.25 -21.20
N GLU A 106 4.02 5.00 -20.55
CA GLU A 106 5.26 5.49 -21.13
C GLU A 106 6.20 4.36 -21.51
N TYR A 107 6.34 3.35 -20.64
CA TYR A 107 7.12 2.16 -20.95
C TYR A 107 6.60 1.47 -22.21
N LEU A 108 5.29 1.23 -22.30
CA LEU A 108 4.69 0.57 -23.46
C LEU A 108 4.90 1.37 -24.75
N LYS A 109 4.72 2.69 -24.72
CA LYS A 109 4.97 3.57 -25.88
C LYS A 109 6.44 3.59 -26.30
N SER A 110 7.38 3.46 -25.36
CA SER A 110 8.82 3.41 -25.67
C SER A 110 9.26 2.13 -26.39
N LYS A 111 8.38 1.13 -26.50
CA LYS A 111 8.63 -0.14 -27.19
C LYS A 111 7.96 -0.24 -28.57
N GLU A 112 7.20 0.78 -28.97
CA GLU A 112 6.69 0.96 -30.34
C GLU A 112 7.77 1.57 -31.25
#